data_AF-A0A518BFK6-F1
#
_entry.id   AF-A0A518BFK6-F1
#
_cell.length_a   1.000
_cell.length_b   1.000
_cell.length_c   1.000
_cell.angle_alpha   90.00
_cell.angle_beta   90.00
_cell.angle_gamma   90.00
#
_symmetry.space_group_name_H-M   'P 1'
#
loop_
_entity.id
_entity.type
_entity.pdbx_description
1 polymer ?
#
loop_
_entity_poly.entity_id
_entity_poly.type
_entity_poly.pdbx_seq_one_letter_code
_entity_poly.pdbx_strand_id
1 'polypeptide(L)'
;MNQIALSLTLALAVSSASCVETVAVRQAQAPLPEVLVSTPRAAWRVVDEDSDVGFVLRFEATGDGRAFHSVRNVWNQELGLIDSEGRAWRYRPHSTEPDWLGTGPVNEGASRILGLAAAHLEPVSLDQVRGR
;
A
#
# COMPACT_ATOMS: atom_id res chain seq x y z
N MET A 1 -36.55 2.48 75.44
CA MET A 1 -36.08 1.32 76.21
C MET A 1 -35.27 0.44 75.28
N ASN A 2 -34.01 0.21 75.65
CA ASN A 2 -33.22 -1.01 75.47
C ASN A 2 -33.00 -1.61 74.08
N GLN A 3 -31.84 -2.15 73.72
CA GLN A 3 -30.54 -2.25 74.38
C GLN A 3 -29.51 -2.62 73.32
N ILE A 4 -28.28 -2.26 73.65
CA ILE A 4 -27.00 -2.45 72.96
C ILE A 4 -26.74 -3.92 72.61
N ALA A 5 -26.19 -4.18 71.43
CA ALA A 5 -25.29 -5.31 71.19
C ALA A 5 -24.21 -4.89 70.20
N LEU A 6 -23.07 -4.49 70.77
CA LEU A 6 -21.83 -4.14 70.09
C LEU A 6 -21.09 -5.46 69.80
N SER A 7 -21.13 -5.96 68.58
CA SER A 7 -20.32 -7.11 68.16
C SER A 7 -19.15 -6.61 67.31
N LEU A 8 -18.02 -6.40 67.99
CA LEU A 8 -16.74 -6.01 67.40
C LEU A 8 -16.09 -7.25 66.79
N THR A 9 -16.40 -7.56 65.52
CA THR A 9 -15.77 -8.67 64.80
C THR A 9 -14.52 -8.17 64.09
N LEU A 10 -13.37 -8.54 64.65
CA LEU A 10 -12.03 -8.30 64.14
C LEU A 10 -11.84 -9.02 62.78
N ALA A 11 -11.93 -8.28 61.68
CA ALA A 11 -11.70 -8.83 60.34
C ALA A 11 -10.18 -8.92 60.06
N LEU A 12 -9.66 -10.15 60.07
CA LEU A 12 -8.30 -10.49 59.66
C LEU A 12 -8.03 -9.98 58.24
N ALA A 13 -7.02 -9.13 58.09
CA ALA A 13 -6.43 -8.76 56.81
C ALA A 13 -5.69 -9.98 56.24
N VAL A 14 -6.38 -10.74 55.38
CA VAL A 14 -5.74 -11.73 54.52
C VAL A 14 -5.06 -10.96 53.39
N SER A 15 -3.77 -10.72 53.54
CA SER A 15 -2.92 -10.23 52.45
C SER A 15 -2.83 -11.31 51.38
N SER A 16 -3.75 -11.29 50.44
CA SER A 16 -3.69 -12.08 49.21
C SER A 16 -2.42 -11.70 48.47
N ALA A 17 -1.39 -12.54 48.54
CA ALA A 17 -0.26 -12.48 47.65
C ALA A 17 -0.78 -12.82 46.23
N SER A 18 -1.24 -11.81 45.51
CA SER A 18 -1.59 -11.95 44.09
C SER A 18 -0.30 -12.12 43.30
N CYS A 19 0.08 -13.36 43.03
CA CYS A 19 1.05 -13.66 41.99
C CYS A 19 0.49 -13.16 40.65
N VAL A 20 1.05 -12.07 40.14
CA VAL A 20 0.83 -11.65 38.76
C VAL A 20 1.73 -12.52 37.89
N GLU A 21 1.15 -13.52 37.26
CA GLU A 21 1.83 -14.32 36.25
C GLU A 21 1.76 -13.59 34.91
N THR A 22 2.91 -13.07 34.47
CA THR A 22 3.03 -12.50 33.12
C THR A 22 3.16 -13.65 32.13
N VAL A 23 2.04 -14.12 31.59
CA VAL A 23 2.05 -15.09 30.49
C VAL A 23 2.45 -14.36 29.21
N ALA A 24 3.68 -14.58 28.76
CA ALA A 24 4.10 -14.15 27.44
C ALA A 24 3.37 -14.99 26.39
N VAL A 25 2.22 -14.50 25.90
CA VAL A 25 1.57 -15.07 24.73
C VAL A 25 2.47 -14.75 23.54
N ARG A 26 3.28 -15.72 23.13
CA ARG A 26 3.95 -15.69 21.83
C ARG A 26 2.85 -15.72 20.78
N GLN A 27 2.44 -14.56 20.28
CA GLN A 27 1.54 -14.50 19.13
C GLN A 27 2.19 -15.35 18.04
N ALA A 28 1.43 -16.33 17.53
CA ALA A 28 1.86 -17.09 16.37
C ALA A 28 2.23 -16.05 15.30
N GLN A 29 3.47 -16.14 14.82
CA GLN A 29 3.96 -15.23 13.81
C GLN A 29 2.99 -15.32 12.63
N ALA A 30 2.35 -14.20 12.28
CA ALA A 30 1.44 -14.16 11.16
C ALA A 30 2.16 -14.78 9.96
N PRO A 31 1.51 -15.69 9.21
CA PRO A 31 2.13 -16.24 8.01
C PRO A 31 2.57 -15.06 7.15
N LEU A 32 3.79 -15.15 6.60
CA LEU A 32 4.27 -14.13 5.69
C LEU A 32 3.25 -13.99 4.56
N PRO A 33 2.90 -12.75 4.17
CA PRO A 33 1.99 -12.56 3.05
C PRO A 33 2.59 -13.22 1.81
N GLU A 34 1.74 -13.89 1.04
CA GLU A 34 2.14 -14.48 -0.23
C GLU A 34 2.72 -13.37 -1.13
N VAL A 35 3.94 -13.59 -1.63
CA VAL A 35 4.61 -12.62 -2.50
C VAL A 35 3.90 -12.62 -3.84
N LEU A 36 3.21 -11.52 -4.14
CA LEU A 36 2.63 -11.31 -5.47
C LEU A 36 3.77 -11.08 -6.47
N VAL A 37 4.00 -12.04 -7.36
CA VAL A 37 4.98 -11.90 -8.44
C VAL A 37 4.27 -11.44 -9.71
N SER A 38 4.68 -10.30 -10.25
CA SER A 38 4.12 -9.75 -11.50
C SER A 38 5.16 -9.67 -12.61
N THR A 39 4.75 -9.97 -13.85
CA THR A 39 5.60 -9.91 -15.04
C THR A 39 5.21 -8.71 -15.93
N PRO A 40 6.17 -7.88 -16.39
CA PRO A 40 5.86 -6.82 -17.34
C PRO A 40 5.48 -7.42 -18.70
N ARG A 41 4.40 -6.91 -19.31
CA ARG A 41 3.85 -7.42 -20.57
C ARG A 41 3.87 -6.41 -21.70
N ALA A 42 3.76 -5.14 -21.37
CA ALA A 42 3.79 -4.06 -22.35
C ALA A 42 4.37 -2.81 -21.69
N ALA A 43 4.93 -1.93 -22.52
CA ALA A 43 5.37 -0.62 -22.09
C ALA A 43 4.99 0.44 -23.11
N TRP A 44 4.79 1.65 -22.60
CA TRP A 44 4.59 2.84 -23.38
C TRP A 44 5.52 3.92 -22.85
N ARG A 45 6.10 4.68 -23.77
CA ARG A 45 6.72 5.95 -23.48
C ARG A 45 5.63 7.00 -23.34
N VAL A 46 5.76 7.86 -22.33
CA VAL A 46 4.89 9.01 -22.17
C VAL A 46 5.56 10.20 -22.81
N VAL A 47 4.89 10.80 -23.78
CA VAL A 47 5.35 11.98 -24.51
C VAL A 47 4.42 13.15 -24.15
N ASP A 48 5.02 14.29 -23.85
CA ASP A 48 4.35 15.59 -23.72
C ASP A 48 5.02 16.56 -24.69
N GLU A 49 4.22 17.08 -25.63
CA GLU A 49 4.68 17.80 -26.82
C GLU A 49 5.77 17.02 -27.57
N ASP A 50 7.05 17.33 -27.34
CA ASP A 50 8.22 16.68 -27.96
C ASP A 50 9.21 16.09 -26.93
N SER A 51 8.80 15.99 -25.65
CA SER A 51 9.67 15.52 -24.56
C SER A 51 9.22 14.17 -24.00
N ASP A 52 10.20 13.27 -23.80
CA ASP A 52 10.01 12.06 -23.00
C ASP A 52 9.82 12.47 -21.52
N VAL A 53 8.65 12.24 -20.95
CA VAL A 53 8.34 12.61 -19.54
C VAL A 53 8.30 11.40 -18.61
N GLY A 54 8.21 10.20 -19.16
CA GLY A 54 8.22 8.98 -18.36
C GLY A 54 7.79 7.74 -19.13
N PHE A 55 7.39 6.72 -18.37
CA PHE A 55 6.98 5.43 -18.91
C PHE A 55 5.74 4.92 -18.18
N VAL A 56 4.91 4.17 -18.91
CA VAL A 56 3.83 3.35 -18.35
C VAL A 56 4.15 1.90 -18.67
N LEU A 57 4.17 1.02 -17.67
CA LEU A 57 4.40 -0.41 -17.86
C LEU A 57 3.18 -1.19 -17.38
N ARG A 58 2.62 -2.04 -18.23
CA ARG A 58 1.56 -2.97 -17.84
C ARG A 58 2.18 -4.25 -17.28
N PHE A 59 1.77 -4.59 -16.07
CA PHE A 59 2.13 -5.82 -15.39
C PHE A 59 0.93 -6.75 -15.31
N GLU A 60 1.20 -8.05 -15.32
CA GLU A 60 0.24 -9.11 -15.00
C GLU A 60 0.76 -9.91 -13.82
N ALA A 61 -0.06 -10.05 -12.79
CA ALA A 61 0.21 -10.88 -11.63
C ALA A 61 0.13 -12.37 -12.00
N THR A 62 1.04 -13.15 -11.44
CA THR A 62 1.06 -14.60 -11.60
C THR A 62 -0.02 -15.21 -10.71
N GLY A 63 -0.88 -16.05 -11.29
CA GLY A 63 -1.87 -16.85 -10.54
C GLY A 63 -3.30 -16.33 -10.63
N ASP A 64 -3.53 -15.05 -10.34
CA ASP A 64 -4.90 -14.49 -10.26
C ASP A 64 -5.31 -13.65 -11.50
N GLY A 65 -4.39 -13.42 -12.43
CA GLY A 65 -4.65 -12.68 -13.66
C GLY A 65 -4.89 -11.18 -13.45
N ARG A 66 -4.69 -10.65 -12.24
CA ARG A 66 -4.79 -9.20 -12.01
C ARG A 66 -3.74 -8.48 -12.83
N ALA A 67 -4.13 -7.33 -13.39
CA ALA A 67 -3.23 -6.47 -14.13
C ALA A 67 -3.22 -5.08 -13.50
N PHE A 68 -2.09 -4.41 -13.59
CA PHE A 68 -1.95 -3.01 -13.18
C PHE A 68 -0.92 -2.33 -14.07
N HIS A 69 -0.91 -1.01 -14.05
CA HIS A 69 0.04 -0.19 -14.76
C HIS A 69 0.92 0.55 -13.75
N SER A 70 2.23 0.38 -13.85
CA SER A 70 3.24 1.15 -13.12
C SER A 70 3.55 2.40 -13.93
N VAL A 71 3.42 3.58 -13.34
CA VAL A 71 3.77 4.87 -13.97
C VAL A 71 5.08 5.36 -13.38
N ARG A 72 6.04 5.62 -14.26
CA ARG A 72 7.43 5.93 -13.91
C ARG A 72 7.89 7.24 -14.52
N ASN A 73 8.81 7.91 -13.85
CA ASN A 73 9.51 9.06 -14.45
C ASN A 73 10.58 8.59 -15.46
N VAL A 74 11.26 9.55 -16.09
CA VAL A 74 12.34 9.31 -17.06
C VAL A 74 13.53 8.53 -16.50
N TRP A 75 13.71 8.51 -15.18
CA TRP A 75 14.76 7.75 -14.48
C TRP A 75 14.29 6.38 -14.00
N ASN A 76 13.19 5.86 -14.57
CA ASN A 76 12.61 4.55 -14.23
C ASN A 76 12.17 4.39 -12.77
N GLN A 77 12.01 5.49 -12.01
CA GLN A 77 11.45 5.44 -10.66
C GLN A 77 9.93 5.39 -10.73
N GLU A 78 9.32 4.45 -10.00
CA GLU A 78 7.88 4.36 -9.88
C GLU A 78 7.32 5.55 -9.07
N LEU A 79 6.38 6.26 -9.67
CA LEU A 79 5.70 7.40 -9.07
C LEU A 79 4.27 7.07 -8.63
N GLY A 80 3.68 6.03 -9.20
CA GLY A 80 2.30 5.68 -8.96
C GLY A 80 1.86 4.46 -9.74
N LEU A 81 0.61 4.06 -9.49
CA LEU A 81 -0.01 2.91 -10.13
C LEU A 81 -1.42 3.23 -10.62
N ILE A 82 -1.85 2.48 -11.62
CA ILE A 82 -3.22 2.44 -12.11
C ILE A 82 -3.67 0.99 -12.11
N ASP A 83 -4.70 0.64 -11.34
CA ASP A 83 -5.15 -0.75 -11.28
C ASP A 83 -6.00 -1.16 -12.50
N SER A 84 -6.50 -2.40 -12.47
CA SER A 84 -7.39 -2.94 -13.49
C SER A 84 -8.74 -2.23 -13.61
N GLU A 85 -9.16 -1.47 -12.58
CA GLU A 85 -10.39 -0.68 -12.57
C GLU A 85 -10.15 0.76 -13.05
N GLY A 86 -8.91 1.11 -13.40
CA GLY A 86 -8.53 2.45 -13.83
C GLY A 86 -8.40 3.46 -12.69
N ARG A 87 -8.37 3.00 -11.44
CA ARG A 87 -8.13 3.86 -10.27
C ARG A 87 -6.65 4.24 -10.25
N ALA A 88 -6.35 5.52 -10.11
CA ALA A 88 -4.99 6.05 -10.14
C ALA A 88 -4.55 6.52 -8.76
N TRP A 89 -3.33 6.13 -8.38
CA TRP A 89 -2.70 6.53 -7.12
C TRP A 89 -1.28 7.01 -7.35
N ARG A 90 -0.85 8.01 -6.57
CA ARG A 90 0.51 8.56 -6.61
C ARG A 90 1.20 8.41 -5.27
N TYR A 91 2.43 7.90 -5.30
CA TYR A 91 3.30 7.84 -4.16
C TYR A 91 4.12 9.13 -4.06
N ARG A 92 4.06 9.78 -2.90
CA ARG A 92 4.90 10.93 -2.58
C ARG A 92 6.11 10.47 -1.77
N PRO A 93 7.31 11.02 -2.03
CA PRO A 93 8.47 10.75 -1.20
C PRO A 93 8.14 11.01 0.28
N HIS A 94 8.52 10.06 1.14
CA HIS A 94 8.30 10.10 2.59
C HIS A 94 6.83 10.02 3.06
N SER A 95 5.86 9.89 2.16
CA SER A 95 4.48 9.61 2.55
C SER A 95 4.32 8.13 2.87
N THR A 96 3.57 7.83 3.93
CA THR A 96 3.17 6.47 4.31
C THR A 96 2.00 5.96 3.48
N GLU A 97 1.18 6.88 2.94
CA GLU A 97 -0.02 6.56 2.18
C GLU A 97 0.03 7.19 0.77
N PRO A 98 -0.48 6.50 -0.27
CA PRO A 98 -0.59 7.07 -1.60
C PRO A 98 -1.76 8.05 -1.72
N ASP A 99 -1.57 9.08 -2.54
CA ASP A 99 -2.63 10.02 -2.91
C ASP A 99 -3.56 9.37 -3.94
N TRP A 100 -4.87 9.32 -3.67
CA TRP A 100 -5.87 8.93 -4.68
C TRP A 100 -6.11 10.08 -5.66
N LEU A 101 -5.98 9.81 -6.96
CA LEU A 101 -6.10 10.82 -8.02
C LEU A 101 -7.37 10.69 -8.87
N GLY A 102 -8.24 9.73 -8.55
CA GLY A 102 -9.48 9.47 -9.28
C GLY A 102 -9.45 8.17 -10.08
N THR A 103 -10.42 8.03 -10.99
CA THR A 103 -10.61 6.85 -11.85
C THR A 103 -10.69 7.29 -13.31
N GLY A 104 -10.22 6.47 -14.24
CA GLY A 104 -10.36 6.71 -15.66
C GLY A 104 -9.46 5.82 -16.54
N PRO A 105 -9.38 6.14 -17.84
CA PRO A 105 -8.43 5.53 -18.76
C PRO A 105 -6.96 5.65 -18.31
N VAL A 106 -6.13 4.72 -18.76
CA VAL A 106 -4.70 4.64 -18.38
C VAL A 106 -3.92 5.91 -18.72
N ASN A 107 -4.18 6.53 -19.87
CA ASN A 107 -3.53 7.77 -20.27
C ASN A 107 -3.92 8.93 -19.33
N GLU A 108 -5.18 9.07 -18.94
CA GLU A 108 -5.60 10.09 -17.97
C GLU A 108 -4.97 9.86 -16.59
N GLY A 109 -4.93 8.61 -16.12
CA GLY A 109 -4.25 8.25 -14.89
C GLY A 109 -2.76 8.60 -14.94
N ALA A 110 -2.09 8.33 -16.06
CA ALA A 110 -0.69 8.66 -16.27
C ALA A 110 -0.47 10.19 -16.27
N SER A 111 -1.36 10.97 -16.91
CA SER A 111 -1.32 12.43 -16.85
C SER A 111 -1.38 12.94 -15.42
N ARG A 112 -2.34 12.46 -14.62
CA ARG A 112 -2.50 12.88 -13.22
C ARG A 112 -1.29 12.51 -12.35
N ILE A 113 -0.73 11.31 -12.54
CA ILE A 113 0.44 10.85 -11.79
C ILE A 113 1.69 11.67 -12.15
N LEU A 114 1.91 11.94 -13.44
CA LEU A 114 3.05 12.72 -13.92
C LEU A 114 2.88 14.24 -13.77
N GLY A 115 1.65 14.71 -13.53
CA GLY A 115 1.35 16.14 -13.41
C GLY A 115 1.24 16.85 -14.76
N LEU A 116 0.76 16.16 -15.79
CA LEU A 116 0.60 16.66 -17.16
C LEU A 116 -0.85 17.05 -17.44
N ALA A 117 -1.06 17.95 -18.41
CA ALA A 117 -2.40 18.28 -18.89
C ALA A 117 -3.03 17.12 -19.67
N ALA A 118 -2.25 16.47 -20.54
CA ALA A 118 -2.62 15.29 -21.28
C ALA A 118 -1.37 14.43 -21.53
N ALA A 119 -1.52 13.10 -21.50
CA ALA A 119 -0.43 12.17 -21.76
C ALA A 119 -0.68 11.43 -23.07
N HIS A 120 0.32 11.43 -23.95
CA HIS A 120 0.33 10.62 -25.15
C HIS A 120 1.18 9.38 -24.90
N LEU A 121 0.59 8.20 -25.13
CA LEU A 121 1.24 6.91 -24.88
C LEU A 121 1.71 6.30 -26.19
N GLU A 122 3.02 6.23 -26.37
CA GLU A 122 3.63 5.60 -27.54
C GLU A 122 4.16 4.21 -27.18
N PRO A 123 3.73 3.14 -27.86
CA PRO A 123 4.22 1.79 -27.58
C PRO A 123 5.74 1.70 -27.75
N VAL A 124 6.41 1.05 -26.80
CA VAL A 124 7.85 0.76 -26.85
C VAL A 124 8.12 -0.68 -26.43
N SER A 125 9.27 -1.23 -26.83
CA SER A 125 9.64 -2.58 -26.41
C SER A 125 10.06 -2.59 -24.92
N LEU A 126 9.85 -3.71 -24.24
CA LEU A 126 10.28 -3.87 -22.85
C LEU A 126 11.81 -3.76 -22.70
N ASP A 127 12.56 -4.17 -23.73
CA ASP A 127 14.03 -4.07 -23.72
C ASP A 127 14.51 -2.62 -23.79
N GLN A 128 13.81 -1.76 -24.53
CA GLN A 128 14.12 -0.32 -24.61
C GLN A 128 13.96 0.37 -23.25
N VAL A 129 13.00 -0.06 -22.42
CA VAL A 129 12.78 0.50 -21.08
C VAL A 129 13.80 -0.02 -20.06
N ARG A 130 14.27 -1.26 -20.22
CA ARG A 130 15.27 -1.91 -19.33
C ARG A 130 16.70 -1.44 -19.56
N GLY A 131 17.03 -0.99 -20.77
CA GLY A 131 18.38 -0.58 -21.16
C GLY A 131 18.77 0.87 -20.81
N ARG A 132 17.94 1.58 -20.04
CA ARG A 132 18.16 2.96 -19.59
C ARG A 132 18.25 3.03 -18.07
#